data_AF-A0A7W0XYT1-F1
#
_entry.id   AF-A0A7W0XYT1-F1
#
_cell.length_a   1.000
_cell.length_b   1.000
_cell.length_c   1.000
_cell.angle_alpha   90.00
_cell.angle_beta   90.00
_cell.angle_gamma   90.00
#
_symmetry.space_group_name_H-M   'P 1'
#
loop_
_entity.id
_entity.type
_entity.pdbx_description
1 polymer ?
#
loop_
_entity_poly.entity_id
_entity_poly.type
_entity_poly.pdbx_seq_one_letter_code
_entity_poly.pdbx_strand_id
1 'polypeptide(L)'
;GATEYVALTDILGAEDAFGDMDFKVAGTRDFITALQLDTKLDGIPASVLAGALTQAKDARNTLLDVMNEAIDVPDEMSLFAPRIITIKIPVDKIGEVIGPKGKVINQIQDDTGADISIEDDGTIYVGADSGDKAEAARAMINAIANPTMPEKGERYLGTVVKITAFGAFISLLPGKDGLLHISKLRPLAGGSRVENVEDVVSVGQKIQVEINEIDDRGKLSLIPVVEETASV
;
A
#
# COMPACT_ATOMS: atom_id res chain seq x y z
N GLY A 1 -63.49 22.45 -4.92
CA GLY A 1 -62.72 21.43 -5.64
C GLY A 1 -61.88 20.67 -4.63
N ALA A 2 -61.57 19.41 -4.89
CA ALA A 2 -60.60 18.67 -4.09
C ALA A 2 -59.18 19.10 -4.45
N THR A 3 -58.26 19.11 -3.48
CA THR A 3 -56.84 19.37 -3.73
C THR A 3 -56.20 18.12 -4.30
N GLU A 4 -55.56 18.24 -5.46
CA GLU A 4 -54.82 17.17 -6.14
C GLU A 4 -53.35 17.53 -6.23
N TYR A 5 -52.48 16.53 -6.10
CA TYR A 5 -51.02 16.70 -6.13
C TYR A 5 -50.44 15.87 -7.27
N VAL A 6 -49.46 16.43 -7.97
CA VAL A 6 -48.71 15.75 -9.03
C VAL A 6 -47.22 15.89 -8.75
N ALA A 7 -46.51 14.77 -8.67
CA ALA A 7 -45.07 14.76 -8.56
C ALA A 7 -44.43 14.72 -9.96
N LEU A 8 -43.54 15.67 -10.22
CA LEU A 8 -42.78 15.76 -11.47
C LEU A 8 -41.37 15.18 -11.25
N THR A 9 -40.83 14.52 -12.27
CA THR A 9 -39.48 13.94 -12.27
C THR A 9 -38.58 14.77 -13.18
N ASP A 10 -37.36 15.04 -12.73
CA ASP A 10 -36.35 15.78 -13.50
C ASP A 10 -36.87 17.15 -13.98
N ILE A 11 -37.31 17.96 -13.01
CA ILE A 11 -37.97 19.23 -13.29
C ILE A 11 -37.04 20.22 -14.00
N LEU A 12 -37.61 20.96 -14.93
CA LEU A 12 -36.97 22.11 -15.56
C LEU A 12 -37.03 23.32 -14.63
N GLY A 13 -36.17 24.32 -14.89
CA GLY A 13 -36.18 25.57 -14.11
C GLY A 13 -37.52 26.33 -14.16
N ALA A 14 -38.31 26.17 -15.22
CA ALA A 14 -39.66 26.73 -15.28
C ALA A 14 -40.62 26.00 -14.34
N GLU A 15 -40.53 24.67 -14.26
CA GLU A 15 -41.38 23.84 -13.40
C GLU A 15 -41.05 24.05 -11.92
N ASP A 16 -39.79 24.30 -11.58
CA ASP A 16 -39.36 24.74 -10.25
C ASP A 16 -39.97 26.10 -9.86
N ALA A 17 -39.91 27.08 -10.77
CA ALA A 17 -40.46 28.42 -10.52
C ALA A 17 -41.98 28.39 -10.27
N PHE A 18 -42.71 27.59 -11.04
CA PHE A 18 -44.16 27.44 -10.93
C PHE A 18 -44.60 26.37 -9.92
N GLY A 19 -43.69 25.55 -9.43
CA GLY A 19 -43.95 24.48 -8.47
C GLY A 19 -44.18 25.00 -7.05
N ASP A 20 -44.95 24.22 -6.29
CA ASP A 20 -45.27 24.48 -4.88
C ASP A 20 -44.22 23.90 -3.92
N MET A 21 -43.46 22.90 -4.37
CA MET A 21 -42.38 22.24 -3.63
C MET A 21 -41.33 21.73 -4.61
N ASP A 22 -40.06 21.97 -4.30
CA ASP A 22 -38.93 21.37 -4.98
C ASP A 22 -38.08 20.58 -3.99
N PHE A 23 -37.61 19.42 -4.44
CA PHE A 23 -36.76 18.59 -3.60
C PHE A 23 -35.73 17.85 -4.46
N LYS A 24 -34.57 17.63 -3.86
CA LYS A 24 -33.40 17.02 -4.49
C LYS A 24 -33.03 15.80 -3.67
N VAL A 25 -33.00 14.63 -4.32
CA VAL A 25 -32.67 13.34 -3.70
C VAL A 25 -31.41 12.81 -4.35
N ALA A 26 -30.36 12.60 -3.57
CA ALA A 26 -29.14 11.91 -4.00
C ALA A 26 -28.93 10.65 -3.16
N GLY A 27 -28.32 9.62 -3.74
CA GLY A 27 -28.13 8.35 -3.06
C GLY A 27 -27.51 7.27 -3.92
N THR A 28 -27.17 6.17 -3.26
CA THR A 28 -26.78 4.93 -3.91
C THR A 28 -28.03 4.13 -4.30
N ARG A 29 -27.86 2.91 -4.81
CA ARG A 29 -28.98 1.97 -5.01
C ARG A 29 -29.63 1.56 -3.68
N ASP A 30 -28.84 1.52 -2.61
CA ASP A 30 -29.26 0.98 -1.32
C ASP A 30 -29.96 2.03 -0.45
N PHE A 31 -29.43 3.26 -0.41
CA PHE A 31 -29.94 4.29 0.49
C PHE A 31 -29.72 5.71 -0.04
N ILE A 32 -30.43 6.66 0.57
CA ILE A 32 -30.32 8.10 0.29
C ILE A 32 -29.09 8.65 1.04
N THR A 33 -28.21 9.33 0.33
CA THR A 33 -27.03 10.00 0.90
C THR A 33 -27.30 11.46 1.22
N ALA A 34 -28.21 12.11 0.47
CA ALA A 34 -28.65 13.47 0.75
C ALA A 34 -30.10 13.71 0.30
N LEU A 35 -30.79 14.54 1.07
CA LEU A 35 -32.13 15.03 0.77
C LEU A 35 -32.17 16.53 1.08
N GLN A 36 -32.49 17.33 0.09
CA GLN A 36 -32.85 18.74 0.24
C GLN A 36 -34.31 18.91 -0.17
N LEU A 37 -35.08 19.68 0.60
CA LEU A 37 -36.48 19.95 0.31
C LEU A 37 -36.80 21.39 0.66
N ASP A 38 -37.37 22.10 -0.29
CA ASP A 38 -37.82 23.48 -0.19
C ASP A 38 -39.31 23.52 -0.58
N THR A 39 -40.13 24.13 0.27
CA THR A 39 -41.60 24.11 0.09
C THR A 39 -42.19 25.49 0.33
N LYS A 40 -43.17 25.85 -0.51
CA LYS A 40 -44.01 27.04 -0.35
C LYS A 40 -45.34 26.70 0.33
N LEU A 41 -45.65 25.40 0.49
CA LEU A 41 -46.85 24.90 1.14
C LEU A 41 -46.68 24.78 2.65
N ASP A 42 -47.78 25.01 3.39
CA ASP A 42 -47.87 24.78 4.84
C ASP A 42 -47.71 23.30 5.23
N GLY A 43 -47.93 22.38 4.28
CA GLY A 43 -47.73 20.95 4.46
C GLY A 43 -48.30 20.12 3.31
N ILE A 44 -47.82 18.87 3.19
CA ILE A 44 -48.34 17.88 2.26
C ILE A 44 -48.67 16.57 3.00
N PRO A 45 -49.64 15.78 2.52
CA PRO A 45 -49.91 14.47 3.10
C PRO A 45 -48.68 13.56 3.02
N ALA A 46 -48.41 12.81 4.09
CA ALA A 46 -47.27 11.88 4.14
C ALA A 46 -47.30 10.83 3.01
N SER A 47 -48.50 10.42 2.56
CA SER A 47 -48.67 9.53 1.42
C SER A 47 -48.19 10.14 0.11
N VAL A 48 -48.37 11.45 -0.08
CA VAL A 48 -47.90 12.18 -1.27
C VAL A 48 -46.38 12.27 -1.26
N LEU A 49 -45.78 12.62 -0.12
CA LEU A 49 -44.33 12.67 0.02
C LEU A 49 -43.69 11.30 -0.20
N ALA A 50 -44.27 10.23 0.36
CA ALA A 50 -43.79 8.87 0.15
C ALA A 50 -43.88 8.43 -1.32
N GLY A 51 -44.96 8.81 -2.01
CA GLY A 51 -45.11 8.59 -3.45
C GLY A 51 -44.04 9.33 -4.25
N ALA A 52 -43.83 10.61 -3.96
CA ALA A 52 -42.81 11.43 -4.63
C ALA A 52 -41.39 10.90 -4.41
N LEU A 53 -41.05 10.47 -3.19
CA LEU A 53 -39.76 9.84 -2.89
C LEU A 53 -39.58 8.48 -3.57
N THR A 54 -40.66 7.73 -3.75
CA THR A 54 -40.63 6.45 -4.51
C THR A 54 -40.37 6.72 -5.99
N GLN A 55 -41.08 7.69 -6.58
CA GLN A 55 -40.84 8.13 -7.95
C GLN A 55 -39.41 8.66 -8.15
N ALA A 56 -38.88 9.41 -7.18
CA ALA A 56 -37.49 9.87 -7.20
C ALA A 56 -36.48 8.72 -7.08
N LYS A 57 -36.78 7.67 -6.31
CA LYS A 57 -35.94 6.47 -6.23
C LYS A 57 -35.87 5.75 -7.58
N ASP A 58 -37.00 5.58 -8.26
CA ASP A 58 -37.05 4.90 -9.56
C ASP A 58 -36.28 5.68 -10.62
N ALA A 59 -36.45 7.02 -10.64
CA ALA A 59 -35.68 7.91 -11.51
C ALA A 59 -34.17 7.86 -11.21
N ARG A 60 -33.78 7.92 -9.94
CA ARG A 60 -32.37 7.83 -9.52
C ARG A 60 -31.74 6.51 -9.96
N ASN A 61 -32.44 5.39 -9.79
CA ASN A 61 -31.93 4.08 -10.20
C ASN A 61 -31.74 4.02 -11.72
N THR A 62 -32.67 4.59 -12.49
CA THR A 62 -32.55 4.70 -13.95
C THR A 62 -31.30 5.50 -14.35
N LEU A 63 -31.04 6.62 -13.68
CA LEU A 63 -29.82 7.41 -13.91
C LEU A 63 -28.55 6.64 -13.54
N LEU A 64 -28.58 5.90 -12.43
CA LEU A 64 -27.46 5.04 -12.01
C LEU A 64 -27.19 3.91 -13.00
N ASP A 65 -28.23 3.36 -13.65
CA ASP A 65 -28.06 2.38 -14.72
C ASP A 65 -27.29 2.99 -15.90
N VAL A 66 -27.71 4.18 -16.36
CA VAL A 66 -27.03 4.90 -17.46
C VAL A 66 -25.61 5.33 -17.09
N MET A 67 -25.37 5.77 -15.86
CA MET A 67 -24.02 6.10 -15.38
C MET A 67 -23.11 4.86 -15.38
N ASN A 68 -23.63 3.71 -14.97
CA ASN A 68 -22.89 2.45 -14.94
C ASN A 68 -22.54 1.92 -16.34
N GLU A 69 -23.26 2.33 -17.39
CA GLU A 69 -22.86 2.02 -18.77
C GLU A 69 -21.57 2.73 -19.18
N ALA A 70 -21.25 3.87 -18.54
CA ALA A 70 -20.05 4.64 -18.81
C ALA A 70 -18.88 4.28 -17.87
N ILE A 71 -19.15 4.09 -16.58
CA ILE A 71 -18.17 3.71 -15.56
C ILE A 71 -18.85 2.97 -14.42
N ASP A 72 -18.49 1.71 -14.22
CA ASP A 72 -19.08 0.84 -13.20
C ASP A 72 -18.24 0.77 -11.91
N VAL A 73 -16.92 0.89 -12.04
CA VAL A 73 -15.96 0.91 -10.95
C VAL A 73 -14.95 2.04 -11.12
N PRO A 74 -14.28 2.49 -10.04
CA PRO A 74 -13.18 3.44 -10.17
C PRO A 74 -12.07 2.89 -11.07
N ASP A 75 -11.69 3.66 -12.10
CA ASP A 75 -10.57 3.36 -12.99
C ASP A 75 -9.21 3.54 -12.29
N GLU A 76 -8.15 3.05 -12.94
CA GLU A 76 -6.78 3.35 -12.52
C GLU A 76 -6.50 4.85 -12.52
N MET A 77 -5.75 5.30 -11.50
CA MET A 77 -5.38 6.70 -11.37
C MET A 77 -4.50 7.14 -12.56
N SER A 78 -4.86 8.29 -13.14
CA SER A 78 -4.11 8.90 -14.25
C SER A 78 -2.62 9.01 -13.96
N LEU A 79 -1.79 8.81 -14.99
CA LEU A 79 -0.33 8.96 -14.90
C LEU A 79 0.12 10.40 -14.55
N PHE A 80 -0.72 11.39 -14.88
CA PHE A 80 -0.46 12.80 -14.60
C PHE A 80 -1.09 13.28 -13.29
N ALA A 81 -1.90 12.43 -12.63
CA ALA A 81 -2.45 12.76 -11.34
C ALA A 81 -1.35 12.60 -10.28
N PRO A 82 -1.22 13.58 -9.35
CA PRO A 82 -0.32 13.42 -8.23
C PRO A 82 -0.64 12.14 -7.45
N ARG A 83 0.40 11.36 -7.18
CA ARG A 83 0.28 10.12 -6.40
C ARG A 83 0.65 10.40 -4.97
N ILE A 84 -0.20 9.96 -4.06
CA ILE A 84 0.10 9.92 -2.63
C ILE A 84 0.35 8.46 -2.28
N ILE A 85 1.62 8.14 -2.00
CA ILE A 85 2.01 6.83 -1.51
C ILE A 85 2.04 6.89 0.01
N THR A 86 1.31 5.97 0.65
CA THR A 86 1.33 5.82 2.10
C THR A 86 2.27 4.68 2.50
N ILE A 87 3.20 4.97 3.40
CA ILE A 87 4.18 4.03 3.93
C ILE A 87 4.01 4.01 5.45
N LYS A 88 4.10 2.83 6.06
CA LYS A 88 4.12 2.71 7.51
C LYS A 88 5.50 2.30 7.99
N ILE A 89 6.06 3.05 8.93
CA ILE A 89 7.36 2.79 9.54
C ILE A 89 7.22 2.59 11.06
N PRO A 90 8.18 1.90 11.70
CA PRO A 90 8.25 1.83 13.15
C PRO A 90 8.40 3.23 13.78
N VAL A 91 7.66 3.51 14.86
CA VAL A 91 7.61 4.83 15.52
C VAL A 91 8.99 5.25 16.06
N ASP A 92 9.81 4.29 16.49
CA ASP A 92 11.18 4.51 16.93
C ASP A 92 12.11 5.02 15.82
N LYS A 93 11.75 4.78 14.55
CA LYS A 93 12.53 5.16 13.37
C LYS A 93 12.13 6.50 12.77
N ILE A 94 11.04 7.12 13.23
CA ILE A 94 10.61 8.45 12.79
C ILE A 94 11.76 9.47 12.95
N GLY A 95 12.45 9.43 14.10
CA GLY A 95 13.56 10.34 14.37
C GLY A 95 14.74 10.20 13.40
N GLU A 96 15.02 8.98 12.93
CA GLU A 96 16.09 8.70 11.96
C GLU A 96 15.71 9.20 10.56
N VAL A 97 14.45 9.04 10.15
CA VAL A 97 13.93 9.50 8.85
C VAL A 97 13.85 11.03 8.77
N ILE A 98 13.41 11.70 9.84
CA ILE A 98 13.41 13.17 9.91
C ILE A 98 14.86 13.68 9.93
N GLY A 99 15.71 13.05 10.74
CA GLY A 99 17.08 13.48 10.99
C GLY A 99 17.17 14.78 11.81
N PRO A 100 18.38 15.22 12.19
CA PRO A 100 18.56 16.40 13.01
C PRO A 100 18.05 17.65 12.30
N LYS A 101 17.08 18.35 12.92
CA LYS A 101 16.38 19.52 12.37
C LYS A 101 15.68 19.28 11.01
N GLY A 102 15.27 18.04 10.71
CA GLY A 102 14.62 17.73 9.43
C GLY A 102 15.57 17.65 8.24
N LYS A 103 16.89 17.60 8.46
CA LYS A 103 17.87 17.63 7.37
C LYS A 103 17.69 16.47 6.39
N VAL A 104 17.39 15.27 6.88
CA VAL A 104 17.30 14.07 6.05
C VAL A 104 16.03 14.12 5.22
N ILE A 105 14.89 14.43 5.84
CA ILE A 105 13.62 14.53 5.12
C ILE A 105 13.63 15.65 4.08
N ASN A 106 14.22 16.80 4.40
CA ASN A 106 14.35 17.90 3.44
C ASN A 106 15.25 17.52 2.25
N GLN A 107 16.35 16.80 2.50
CA GLN A 107 17.21 16.31 1.43
C GLN A 107 16.47 15.34 0.50
N ILE A 108 15.68 14.42 1.04
CA ILE A 108 14.89 13.48 0.23
C ILE A 108 13.87 14.24 -0.62
N GLN A 109 13.19 15.25 -0.06
CA GLN A 109 12.26 16.11 -0.80
C GLN A 109 12.97 16.89 -1.91
N ASP A 110 14.15 17.46 -1.64
CA ASP A 110 14.96 18.20 -2.62
C ASP A 110 15.46 17.28 -3.76
N ASP A 111 15.91 16.06 -3.43
CA ASP A 111 16.47 15.10 -4.39
C ASP A 111 15.40 14.48 -5.29
N THR A 112 14.21 14.23 -4.74
CA THR A 112 13.13 13.52 -5.45
C THR A 112 12.06 14.46 -6.01
N GLY A 113 11.94 15.67 -5.47
CA GLY A 113 10.84 16.59 -5.77
C GLY A 113 9.49 16.13 -5.23
N ALA A 114 9.45 15.17 -4.30
CA ALA A 114 8.25 14.74 -3.62
C ALA A 114 7.99 15.58 -2.37
N ASP A 115 6.73 15.80 -2.03
CA ASP A 115 6.28 16.35 -0.75
C ASP A 115 6.10 15.20 0.25
N ILE A 116 6.75 15.29 1.42
CA ILE A 116 6.73 14.20 2.40
C ILE A 116 6.21 14.71 3.73
N SER A 117 5.12 14.10 4.19
CA SER A 117 4.49 14.35 5.49
C SER A 117 4.57 13.11 6.37
N ILE A 118 4.91 13.27 7.65
CA ILE A 118 5.08 12.18 8.61
C ILE A 118 4.14 12.41 9.79
N GLU A 119 3.36 11.39 10.14
CA GLU A 119 2.47 11.36 11.28
C GLU A 119 3.15 10.69 12.49
N ASP A 120 2.68 11.02 13.69
CA ASP A 120 3.21 10.52 14.96
C ASP A 120 3.01 9.00 15.15
N ASP A 121 2.13 8.39 14.37
CA ASP A 121 1.86 6.94 14.39
C ASP A 121 2.79 6.12 13.47
N GLY A 122 3.74 6.79 12.81
CA GLY A 122 4.67 6.20 11.86
C GLY A 122 4.13 6.14 10.43
N THR A 123 2.97 6.72 10.14
CA THR A 123 2.45 6.85 8.77
C THR A 123 3.17 7.98 8.04
N ILE A 124 3.70 7.69 6.86
CA ILE A 124 4.36 8.65 5.98
C ILE A 124 3.57 8.76 4.69
N TYR A 125 3.19 9.98 4.34
CA TYR A 125 2.59 10.32 3.05
C TYR A 125 3.65 10.91 2.13
N VAL A 126 3.82 10.31 0.97
CA VAL A 126 4.74 10.75 -0.09
C VAL A 126 3.90 11.19 -1.28
N GLY A 127 3.73 12.50 -1.45
CA GLY A 127 3.05 13.11 -2.58
C GLY A 127 4.03 13.48 -3.69
N ALA A 128 3.80 13.05 -4.93
CA ALA A 128 4.58 13.55 -6.07
C ALA A 128 3.72 13.70 -7.33
N ASP A 129 4.18 14.56 -8.25
CA ASP A 129 3.55 14.79 -9.56
C ASP A 129 3.70 13.62 -10.55
N SER A 130 4.58 12.65 -10.23
CA SER A 130 4.83 11.44 -11.00
C SER A 130 5.06 10.25 -10.08
N GLY A 131 4.59 9.07 -10.50
CA GLY A 131 4.82 7.82 -9.77
C GLY A 131 6.29 7.49 -9.56
N ASP A 132 7.17 7.82 -10.51
CA ASP A 132 8.60 7.52 -10.41
C ASP A 132 9.28 8.30 -9.27
N LYS A 133 8.89 9.58 -9.09
CA LYS A 133 9.41 10.42 -8.00
C LYS A 133 8.90 9.96 -6.64
N ALA A 134 7.61 9.61 -6.56
CA ALA A 134 7.02 9.07 -5.33
C ALA A 134 7.69 7.73 -4.95
N GLU A 135 7.96 6.85 -5.91
CA GLU A 135 8.66 5.58 -5.67
C GLU A 135 10.13 5.80 -5.27
N ALA A 136 10.83 6.75 -5.88
CA ALA A 136 12.19 7.10 -5.49
C ALA A 136 12.26 7.58 -4.03
N ALA A 137 11.35 8.48 -3.63
CA ALA A 137 11.24 8.94 -2.26
C ALA A 137 10.88 7.79 -1.30
N ARG A 138 9.92 6.93 -1.68
CA ARG A 138 9.57 5.73 -0.91
C ARG A 138 10.78 4.82 -0.70
N ALA A 139 11.60 4.60 -1.74
CA ALA A 139 12.79 3.76 -1.65
C ALA A 139 13.83 4.35 -0.69
N MET A 140 14.07 5.66 -0.74
CA MET A 140 14.98 6.34 0.18
C MET A 140 14.50 6.27 1.64
N ILE A 141 13.21 6.52 1.87
CA ILE A 141 12.61 6.44 3.22
C ILE A 141 12.68 5.02 3.76
N ASN A 142 12.32 4.01 2.94
CA ASN A 142 12.39 2.62 3.34
C ASN A 142 13.82 2.18 3.65
N ALA A 143 14.83 2.64 2.90
CA ALA A 143 16.23 2.32 3.19
C ALA A 143 16.68 2.82 4.58
N ILE A 144 16.10 3.93 5.06
CA ILE A 144 16.41 4.51 6.38
C ILE A 144 15.57 3.86 7.48
N ALA A 145 14.27 3.74 7.26
CA ALA A 145 13.31 3.26 8.26
C ALA A 145 13.36 1.74 8.44
N ASN A 146 13.50 1.01 7.34
CA ASN A 146 13.55 -0.44 7.27
C ASN A 146 14.85 -0.85 6.57
N PRO A 147 16.03 -0.68 7.20
CA PRO A 147 17.30 -1.13 6.66
C PRO A 147 17.30 -2.66 6.65
N THR A 148 16.63 -3.24 5.64
CA THR A 148 16.37 -4.67 5.38
C THR A 148 16.86 -5.49 6.55
N MET A 149 16.02 -5.57 7.60
CA MET A 149 16.15 -6.65 8.57
C MET A 149 15.80 -7.87 7.75
N PRO A 150 16.79 -8.68 7.38
CA PRO A 150 16.54 -9.68 6.37
C PRO A 150 15.67 -10.74 7.03
N GLU A 151 14.48 -10.97 6.48
CA GLU A 151 13.45 -11.75 7.15
C GLU A 151 13.76 -13.25 7.07
N LYS A 152 13.24 -14.02 8.03
CA LYS A 152 13.38 -15.49 8.00
C LYS A 152 12.76 -16.04 6.72
N GLY A 153 13.53 -16.82 5.95
CA GLY A 153 13.11 -17.39 4.66
C GLY A 153 13.53 -16.58 3.43
N GLU A 154 14.13 -15.41 3.61
CA GLU A 154 14.60 -14.60 2.48
C GLU A 154 15.94 -15.12 1.94
N ARG A 155 16.05 -15.18 0.61
CA ARG A 155 17.20 -15.75 -0.12
C ARG A 155 18.12 -14.65 -0.63
N TYR A 156 19.41 -14.81 -0.37
CA TYR A 156 20.44 -13.86 -0.73
C TYR A 156 21.57 -14.56 -1.51
N LEU A 157 22.13 -13.86 -2.50
CA LEU A 157 23.39 -14.25 -3.12
C LEU A 157 24.54 -13.60 -2.33
N GLY A 158 25.01 -14.30 -1.30
CA GLY A 158 26.03 -13.79 -0.40
C GLY A 158 27.45 -14.15 -0.84
N THR A 159 28.44 -13.37 -0.41
CA THR A 159 29.87 -13.64 -0.67
C THR A 159 30.57 -14.08 0.61
N VAL A 160 31.31 -15.19 0.57
CA VAL A 160 32.08 -15.69 1.71
C VAL A 160 33.20 -14.70 2.04
N VAL A 161 33.12 -14.05 3.19
CA VAL A 161 34.12 -13.07 3.64
C VAL A 161 35.18 -13.69 4.56
N LYS A 162 34.80 -14.70 5.35
CA LYS A 162 35.71 -15.34 6.30
C LYS A 162 35.31 -16.78 6.59
N ILE A 163 36.29 -17.67 6.69
CA ILE A 163 36.11 -19.07 7.08
C ILE A 163 36.65 -19.27 8.50
N THR A 164 35.96 -20.09 9.29
CA THR A 164 36.36 -20.48 10.65
C THR A 164 36.09 -21.98 10.85
N ALA A 165 36.69 -22.58 11.89
CA ALA A 165 36.55 -24.00 12.17
C ALA A 165 35.10 -24.48 12.39
N PHE A 166 34.18 -23.58 12.78
CA PHE A 166 32.78 -23.91 13.06
C PHE A 166 31.79 -23.43 11.98
N GLY A 167 32.27 -22.72 10.94
CA GLY A 167 31.40 -22.22 9.87
C GLY A 167 32.04 -21.13 9.01
N ALA A 168 31.26 -20.62 8.06
CA ALA A 168 31.66 -19.55 7.15
C ALA A 168 30.79 -18.30 7.37
N PHE A 169 31.41 -17.13 7.37
CA PHE A 169 30.75 -15.83 7.37
C PHE A 169 30.50 -15.39 5.94
N ILE A 170 29.25 -15.06 5.64
CA ILE A 170 28.78 -14.69 4.32
C ILE A 170 28.15 -13.31 4.41
N SER A 171 28.67 -12.37 3.63
CA SER A 171 28.14 -11.01 3.56
C SER A 171 26.91 -10.98 2.66
N LEU A 172 25.78 -10.52 3.20
CA LEU A 172 24.48 -10.48 2.52
C LEU A 172 24.18 -9.07 2.01
N LEU A 173 24.45 -8.07 2.85
CA LEU A 173 24.26 -6.64 2.61
C LEU A 173 25.48 -5.88 3.16
N PRO A 174 25.78 -4.68 2.66
CA PRO A 174 26.87 -3.87 3.20
C PRO A 174 26.73 -3.67 4.72
N GLY A 175 27.66 -4.24 5.49
CA GLY A 175 27.67 -4.17 6.96
C GLY A 175 26.85 -5.23 7.69
N LYS A 176 26.23 -6.20 7.00
CA LYS A 176 25.54 -7.34 7.61
C LYS A 176 26.07 -8.68 7.08
N ASP A 177 26.64 -9.44 8.00
CA ASP A 177 27.15 -10.79 7.74
C ASP A 177 26.29 -11.84 8.45
N GLY A 178 26.05 -12.97 7.77
CA GLY A 178 25.41 -14.14 8.35
C GLY A 178 26.39 -15.30 8.52
N LEU A 179 26.11 -16.18 9.48
CA LEU A 179 26.92 -17.36 9.78
C LEU A 179 26.27 -18.61 9.20
N LEU A 180 26.99 -19.28 8.32
CA LEU A 180 26.67 -20.62 7.83
C LEU A 180 27.44 -21.66 8.66
N HIS A 181 26.74 -22.36 9.55
CA HIS A 181 27.35 -23.34 10.45
C HIS A 181 27.77 -24.62 9.73
N ILE A 182 28.87 -25.26 10.14
CA ILE A 182 29.41 -26.47 9.49
C ILE A 182 28.39 -27.62 9.36
N SER A 183 27.48 -27.76 10.31
CA SER A 183 26.44 -28.79 10.27
C SER A 183 25.36 -28.54 9.20
N LYS A 184 25.24 -27.31 8.70
CA LYS A 184 24.33 -26.91 7.61
C LYS A 184 24.99 -26.97 6.22
N LEU A 185 26.29 -27.27 6.13
CA LEU A 185 27.02 -27.44 4.86
C LEU A 185 26.84 -28.82 4.21
N ARG A 186 26.24 -29.78 4.92
CA ARG A 186 26.00 -31.15 4.42
C ARG A 186 25.27 -31.21 3.07
N PRO A 187 24.26 -30.37 2.79
CA PRO A 187 23.59 -30.35 1.48
C PRO A 187 24.54 -29.93 0.35
N LEU A 188 25.49 -29.02 0.61
CA LEU A 188 26.49 -28.58 -0.36
C LEU A 188 27.59 -29.63 -0.60
N ALA A 189 27.83 -30.53 0.36
CA ALA A 189 28.80 -31.62 0.28
C ALA A 189 28.17 -32.96 -0.18
N GLY A 190 27.03 -32.92 -0.87
CA GLY A 190 26.37 -34.13 -1.38
C GLY A 190 25.90 -35.12 -0.31
N GLY A 191 25.60 -34.64 0.90
CA GLY A 191 25.15 -35.47 2.03
C GLY A 191 26.27 -36.03 2.91
N SER A 192 27.55 -35.79 2.56
CA SER A 192 28.69 -36.24 3.35
C SER A 192 28.92 -35.38 4.60
N ARG A 193 29.48 -35.99 5.66
CA ARG A 193 29.87 -35.26 6.87
C ARG A 193 31.08 -34.38 6.54
N VAL A 194 30.89 -33.06 6.63
CA VAL A 194 31.95 -32.08 6.43
C VAL A 194 32.81 -32.01 7.69
N GLU A 195 34.10 -32.33 7.55
CA GLU A 195 35.08 -32.21 8.64
C GLU A 195 35.77 -30.84 8.64
N ASN A 196 36.10 -30.29 7.46
CA ASN A 196 36.63 -28.94 7.31
C ASN A 196 35.75 -28.10 6.37
N VAL A 197 35.48 -26.86 6.78
CA VAL A 197 34.67 -25.91 5.99
C VAL A 197 35.39 -25.50 4.70
N GLU A 198 36.73 -25.47 4.73
CA GLU A 198 37.59 -25.11 3.59
C GLU A 198 37.46 -26.06 2.39
N ASP A 199 37.03 -27.31 2.63
CA ASP A 199 36.84 -28.31 1.57
C ASP A 199 35.57 -28.05 0.73
N VAL A 200 34.64 -27.24 1.24
CA VAL A 200 33.31 -27.02 0.64
C VAL A 200 33.13 -25.58 0.16
N VAL A 201 33.71 -24.61 0.87
CA VAL A 201 33.56 -23.19 0.55
C VAL A 201 34.89 -22.46 0.59
N SER A 202 35.10 -21.54 -0.34
CA SER A 202 36.30 -20.70 -0.42
C SER A 202 35.99 -19.23 -0.13
N VAL A 203 36.95 -18.49 0.43
CA VAL A 203 36.82 -17.03 0.62
C VAL A 203 36.67 -16.36 -0.75
N GLY A 204 35.69 -15.47 -0.87
CA GLY A 204 35.33 -14.78 -2.11
C GLY A 204 34.30 -15.52 -2.98
N GLN A 205 33.93 -16.76 -2.62
CA GLN A 205 32.91 -17.51 -3.35
C GLN A 205 31.52 -16.91 -3.11
N LYS A 206 30.72 -16.80 -4.19
CA LYS A 206 29.31 -16.42 -4.13
C LYS A 206 28.45 -17.67 -3.96
N ILE A 207 27.59 -17.68 -2.95
CA ILE A 207 26.73 -18.82 -2.61
C ILE A 207 25.31 -18.30 -2.35
N GLN A 208 24.29 -19.01 -2.85
CA GLN A 208 22.91 -18.74 -2.48
C GLN A 208 22.63 -19.28 -1.08
N VAL A 209 22.14 -18.40 -0.21
CA VAL A 209 21.85 -18.70 1.19
C VAL A 209 20.48 -18.15 1.57
N GLU A 210 19.79 -18.87 2.43
CA GLU A 210 18.51 -18.48 3.01
C GLU A 210 18.67 -18.25 4.51
N ILE A 211 17.96 -17.28 5.05
CA ILE A 211 18.00 -16.96 6.48
C ILE A 211 17.09 -17.92 7.23
N ASN A 212 17.71 -18.81 8.02
CA ASN A 212 17.00 -19.79 8.81
C ASN A 212 16.51 -19.21 10.13
N GLU A 213 17.35 -18.47 10.85
CA GLU A 213 17.00 -17.89 12.15
C GLU A 213 17.75 -16.56 12.36
N ILE A 214 17.11 -15.67 13.12
CA ILE A 214 17.69 -14.39 13.57
C ILE A 214 17.74 -14.47 15.09
N ASP A 215 18.95 -14.44 15.65
CA ASP A 215 19.16 -14.43 17.10
C ASP A 215 18.81 -13.04 17.69
N ASP A 216 18.46 -12.96 18.97
CA ASP A 216 18.07 -11.73 19.67
C ASP A 216 19.15 -10.64 19.65
N ARG A 217 20.39 -11.04 19.34
CA ARG A 217 21.57 -10.16 19.17
C ARG A 217 21.77 -9.68 17.73
N GLY A 218 20.83 -9.96 16.82
CA GLY A 218 20.90 -9.61 15.40
C GLY A 218 21.87 -10.47 14.58
N LYS A 219 22.29 -11.64 15.08
CA LYS A 219 23.13 -12.58 14.33
C LYS A 219 22.24 -13.44 13.42
N LEU A 220 22.59 -13.50 12.14
CA LEU A 220 21.84 -14.23 11.13
C LEU A 220 22.40 -15.65 10.98
N SER A 221 21.57 -16.67 11.16
CA SER A 221 21.90 -18.06 10.86
C SER A 221 21.46 -18.40 9.46
N LEU A 222 22.39 -18.87 8.64
CA LEU A 222 22.17 -19.16 7.23
C LEU A 222 22.08 -20.66 6.97
N ILE A 223 21.29 -21.03 5.97
CA ILE A 223 21.28 -22.36 5.36
C ILE A 223 21.56 -22.23 3.85
N PRO A 224 22.26 -23.19 3.25
CA PRO A 224 22.54 -23.13 1.82
C PRO A 224 21.30 -23.56 1.04
N VAL A 225 20.99 -22.84 -0.03
CA VAL A 225 19.96 -23.24 -0.99
C VAL A 225 20.66 -24.04 -2.08
N VAL A 226 20.39 -25.34 -2.11
CA VAL A 226 20.78 -26.20 -3.24
C VAL A 226 19.58 -26.21 -4.16
N GLU A 227 19.67 -25.53 -5.30
CA GLU A 227 18.69 -25.78 -6.37
C GLU A 227 18.85 -27.24 -6.77
N GLU A 228 17.87 -28.08 -6.45
CA GLU A 228 17.72 -29.37 -7.12
C GLU A 228 17.66 -29.06 -8.60
N THR A 229 18.74 -29.37 -9.29
CA THR A 229 18.73 -29.39 -10.75
C THR A 229 17.70 -30.47 -11.09
N ALA A 230 16.49 -30.03 -11.43
CA ALA A 230 15.45 -30.88 -11.96
C ALA A 230 16.04 -31.55 -13.20
N SER A 231 16.59 -32.72 -12.98
CA SER A 231 16.88 -33.69 -14.01
C SER A 231 15.56 -34.39 -14.25
N VAL A 232 14.86 -33.93 -15.28
CA VAL A 232 14.19 -34.68 -16.37
C VAL A 232 13.30 -33.72 -17.14
#